data_AF-A0A1Y1QGV3-F1
#
_entry.id   AF-A0A1Y1QGV3-F1
#
_cell.length_a   1.000
_cell.length_b   1.000
_cell.length_c   1.000
_cell.angle_alpha   90.00
_cell.angle_beta   90.00
_cell.angle_gamma   90.00
#
_symmetry.space_group_name_H-M   'P 1'
#
loop_
_entity.id
_entity.type
_entity.pdbx_description
1 polymer ?
#
loop_
_entity_poly.entity_id
_entity_poly.type
_entity_poly.pdbx_seq_one_letter_code
_entity_poly.pdbx_strand_id
1 'polypeptide(L)'
;MAHNNAQNGGNGATLFLPMAFSAGSPSHPAYGAGHATVAGACVTVLKAWFDEDAKLGDVIKRAQLDDTMGNNRKKDPGVLQGLLQPGARINGEDFCEPQPYCGDDANKITVGGELNKIASNVAMGRTMGGVHWRSDNTRSLRLGEKIAIEILRKRTMEYAEMPVSFTLRTFDREMIRVTQGQVMKF
;
A
#
# COMPACT_ATOMS: atom_id res chain seq x y z
N MET A 1 -24.90 -8.83 19.53
CA MET A 1 -24.77 -8.85 21.00
C MET A 1 -24.57 -10.25 21.57
N ALA A 2 -25.28 -11.29 21.08
CA ALA A 2 -25.11 -12.67 21.57
C ALA A 2 -23.68 -13.23 21.45
N HIS A 3 -22.97 -12.98 20.34
CA HIS A 3 -21.58 -13.43 20.15
C HIS A 3 -20.61 -12.83 21.18
N ASN A 4 -20.65 -11.51 21.38
CA ASN A 4 -19.77 -10.84 22.34
C ASN A 4 -20.12 -11.19 23.80
N ASN A 5 -21.41 -11.36 24.13
CA ASN A 5 -21.82 -11.83 25.46
C ASN A 5 -21.34 -13.26 25.75
N ALA A 6 -21.36 -14.13 24.74
CA ALA A 6 -20.83 -15.49 24.87
C ALA A 6 -19.31 -15.49 25.06
N GLN A 7 -18.57 -14.65 24.32
CA GLN A 7 -17.12 -14.51 24.51
C GLN A 7 -16.73 -13.88 25.84
N ASN A 8 -17.57 -13.00 26.40
CA ASN A 8 -17.34 -12.36 27.70
C ASN A 8 -17.76 -13.23 28.91
N GLY A 9 -18.12 -14.51 28.70
CA GLY A 9 -18.47 -15.44 29.78
C GLY A 9 -19.74 -15.08 30.55
N GLY A 10 -20.69 -14.35 29.94
CA GLY A 10 -21.94 -13.96 30.59
C GLY A 10 -21.82 -12.83 31.63
N ASN A 11 -20.62 -12.29 31.84
CA ASN A 11 -20.44 -11.07 32.62
C ASN A 11 -21.03 -9.89 31.84
N GLY A 12 -21.67 -8.96 32.54
CA GLY A 12 -22.47 -7.86 31.97
C GLY A 12 -21.77 -7.02 30.88
N ALA A 13 -22.52 -6.13 30.23
CA ALA A 13 -22.03 -5.34 29.11
C ALA A 13 -20.69 -4.64 29.41
N THR A 14 -19.67 -4.87 28.57
CA THR A 14 -18.35 -4.24 28.68
C THR A 14 -18.21 -3.15 27.60
N LEU A 15 -17.43 -2.11 27.91
CA LEU A 15 -17.12 -0.99 26.99
C LEU A 15 -15.66 -1.00 26.51
N PHE A 16 -14.93 -2.09 26.77
CA PHE A 16 -13.57 -2.24 26.26
C PHE A 16 -13.57 -2.39 24.75
N LEU A 17 -12.52 -1.85 24.10
CA LEU A 17 -12.30 -2.08 22.68
C LEU A 17 -11.90 -3.55 22.48
N PRO A 18 -12.65 -4.33 21.68
CA PRO A 18 -12.22 -5.69 21.32
C PRO A 18 -10.93 -5.64 20.50
N MET A 19 -9.90 -6.34 20.97
CA MET A 19 -8.58 -6.36 20.35
C MET A 19 -8.39 -7.61 19.51
N ALA A 20 -7.80 -7.48 18.32
CA ALA A 20 -7.51 -8.63 17.45
C ALA A 20 -6.33 -9.48 17.95
N PHE A 21 -5.43 -8.88 18.73
CA PHE A 21 -4.25 -9.54 19.29
C PHE A 21 -4.41 -9.71 20.80
N SER A 22 -4.12 -10.90 21.31
CA SER A 22 -4.15 -11.17 22.76
C SER A 22 -3.20 -10.27 23.56
N ALA A 23 -2.05 -9.92 22.98
CA ALA A 23 -1.07 -9.01 23.57
C ALA A 23 -1.43 -7.52 23.44
N GLY A 24 -2.48 -7.18 22.68
CA GLY A 24 -2.84 -5.79 22.38
C GLY A 24 -1.81 -5.08 21.48
N SER A 25 -1.53 -3.80 21.78
CA SER A 25 -0.55 -3.01 21.05
C SER A 25 0.89 -3.32 21.49
N PRO A 26 1.88 -3.11 20.62
CA PRO A 26 3.29 -3.12 21.04
C PRO A 26 3.59 -2.09 22.13
N SER A 27 4.67 -2.31 22.89
CA SER A 27 5.09 -1.45 24.02
C SER A 27 5.80 -0.16 23.59
N HIS A 28 5.15 0.65 22.78
CA HIS A 28 5.57 2.01 22.41
C HIS A 28 4.35 2.91 22.20
N PRO A 29 4.49 4.25 22.25
CA PRO A 29 3.38 5.16 22.00
C PRO A 29 2.67 4.89 20.67
N ALA A 30 1.36 5.16 20.62
CA ALA A 30 0.52 4.90 19.45
C ALA A 30 0.77 5.91 18.30
N TYR A 31 0.92 7.19 18.63
CA TYR A 31 1.06 8.22 17.60
C TYR A 31 2.43 8.17 16.93
N GLY A 32 2.44 8.16 15.59
CA GLY A 32 3.61 7.82 14.81
C GLY A 32 3.64 6.33 14.48
N ALA A 33 2.61 5.84 13.79
CA ALA A 33 2.52 4.44 13.39
C ALA A 33 3.71 4.04 12.51
N GLY A 34 4.61 3.20 13.06
CA GLY A 34 5.84 2.79 12.37
C GLY A 34 5.57 2.11 11.03
N HIS A 35 4.56 1.23 10.98
CA HIS A 35 4.14 0.55 9.74
C HIS A 35 3.71 1.56 8.66
N ALA A 36 2.95 2.58 9.04
CA ALA A 36 2.49 3.61 8.11
C ALA A 36 3.65 4.50 7.62
N THR A 37 4.61 4.83 8.50
CA THR A 37 5.80 5.59 8.11
C THR A 37 6.65 4.81 7.11
N VAL A 38 6.91 3.53 7.37
CA VAL A 38 7.67 2.65 6.46
C VAL A 38 6.94 2.49 5.13
N ALA A 39 5.65 2.14 5.17
CA ALA A 39 4.84 1.97 3.98
C ALA A 39 4.82 3.24 3.11
N GLY A 40 4.63 4.41 3.73
CA GLY A 40 4.64 5.70 3.06
C GLY A 40 5.97 5.99 2.37
N ALA A 41 7.10 5.73 3.04
CA ALA A 41 8.42 5.91 2.46
C ALA A 41 8.68 4.95 1.28
N CYS A 42 8.40 3.66 1.46
CA CYS A 42 8.63 2.65 0.43
C CYS A 42 7.84 2.93 -0.84
N VAL A 43 6.53 3.20 -0.73
CA VAL A 43 5.72 3.47 -1.94
C VAL A 43 6.07 4.80 -2.59
N THR A 44 6.57 5.78 -1.83
CA THR A 44 7.04 7.04 -2.40
C THR A 44 8.27 6.82 -3.29
N VAL A 45 9.20 5.97 -2.87
CA VAL A 45 10.36 5.58 -3.71
C VAL A 45 9.88 4.82 -4.96
N LEU A 46 8.90 3.92 -4.83
CA LEU A 46 8.34 3.20 -5.98
C LEU A 46 7.63 4.14 -6.96
N LYS A 47 6.80 5.06 -6.46
CA LYS A 47 6.12 6.09 -7.28
C LYS A 47 7.11 6.98 -8.03
N ALA A 48 8.28 7.23 -7.46
CA ALA A 48 9.32 8.00 -8.12
C ALA A 48 9.95 7.27 -9.33
N TRP A 49 9.96 5.92 -9.31
CA TRP A 49 10.66 5.07 -10.30
C TRP A 49 9.73 4.51 -11.37
N PHE A 50 8.46 4.29 -11.03
CA PHE A 50 7.47 3.75 -11.92
C PHE A 50 6.54 4.82 -12.45
N ASP A 51 6.07 4.66 -13.69
CA ASP A 51 4.98 5.46 -14.24
C ASP A 51 3.69 5.19 -13.46
N GLU A 52 3.28 6.15 -12.63
CA GLU A 52 2.11 6.05 -11.77
C GLU A 52 0.79 5.95 -12.54
N ASP A 53 0.72 6.52 -13.73
CA ASP A 53 -0.52 6.59 -14.53
C ASP A 53 -0.67 5.37 -15.46
N ALA A 54 0.38 4.56 -15.58
CA ALA A 54 0.34 3.26 -16.27
C ALA A 54 -0.75 2.36 -15.70
N LYS A 55 -1.51 1.69 -16.57
CA LYS A 55 -2.57 0.76 -16.17
C LYS A 55 -1.96 -0.53 -15.66
N LEU A 56 -2.34 -0.94 -14.45
CA LEU A 56 -1.75 -2.13 -13.83
C LEU A 56 -2.04 -3.40 -14.66
N GLY A 57 -3.24 -3.50 -15.24
CA GLY A 57 -3.59 -4.61 -16.13
C GLY A 57 -2.63 -4.74 -17.32
N ASP A 58 -2.18 -3.61 -17.89
CA ASP A 58 -1.25 -3.61 -19.01
C ASP A 58 0.17 -3.97 -18.56
N VAL A 59 0.59 -3.51 -17.37
CA VAL A 59 1.87 -3.90 -16.76
C VAL A 59 1.92 -5.42 -16.52
N ILE A 60 0.84 -6.01 -16.00
CA ILE A 60 0.74 -7.47 -15.78
C ILE A 60 0.83 -8.22 -17.11
N LYS A 61 0.07 -7.78 -18.12
CA LYS A 61 0.10 -8.38 -19.46
C LYS A 61 1.50 -8.31 -20.09
N ARG A 62 2.15 -7.14 -20.05
CA ARG A 62 3.53 -6.96 -20.57
C ARG A 62 4.50 -7.88 -19.85
N ALA A 63 4.45 -7.91 -18.53
CA ALA A 63 5.28 -8.82 -17.74
C ALA A 63 5.07 -10.27 -18.20
N GLN A 64 3.82 -10.71 -18.40
CA GLN A 64 3.51 -12.05 -18.91
C GLN A 64 4.07 -12.32 -20.32
N LEU A 65 4.01 -11.34 -21.23
CA LEU A 65 4.52 -11.46 -22.60
C LEU A 65 6.06 -11.50 -22.66
N ASP A 66 6.77 -10.72 -21.85
CA ASP A 66 8.24 -10.69 -21.82
C ASP A 66 8.87 -12.04 -21.43
N ASP A 67 8.10 -12.94 -20.80
CA ASP A 67 8.48 -14.33 -20.52
C ASP A 67 8.55 -15.18 -21.79
N THR A 68 7.58 -14.96 -22.69
CA THR A 68 7.44 -15.73 -23.93
C THR A 68 8.53 -15.38 -24.94
N MET A 69 9.30 -14.31 -24.69
CA MET A 69 10.45 -13.88 -25.50
C MET A 69 11.81 -14.41 -25.01
N GLY A 70 11.84 -15.42 -24.12
CA GLY A 70 13.06 -16.19 -23.84
C GLY A 70 13.95 -15.68 -22.70
N ASN A 71 13.45 -14.77 -21.87
CA ASN A 71 14.13 -14.42 -20.63
C ASN A 71 13.93 -15.56 -19.61
N ASN A 72 15.00 -16.20 -19.14
CA ASN A 72 15.00 -17.29 -18.12
C ASN A 72 14.51 -16.85 -16.72
N ARG A 73 13.69 -15.81 -16.61
CA ARG A 73 13.19 -15.27 -15.36
C ARG A 73 11.94 -16.04 -14.93
N LYS A 74 12.13 -17.15 -14.21
CA LYS A 74 11.03 -17.92 -13.62
C LYS A 74 10.14 -17.01 -12.78
N LYS A 75 8.88 -16.85 -13.18
CA LYS A 75 7.88 -16.15 -12.37
C LYS A 75 7.22 -17.12 -11.41
N ASP A 76 6.89 -16.61 -10.23
CA ASP A 76 6.07 -17.29 -9.25
C ASP A 76 4.88 -16.39 -8.90
N PRO A 77 3.62 -16.80 -9.19
CA PRO A 77 3.26 -17.99 -9.95
C PRO A 77 3.70 -17.90 -11.43
N GLY A 78 3.95 -19.04 -12.07
CA GLY A 78 4.45 -19.13 -13.46
C GLY A 78 3.51 -18.54 -14.52
N VAL A 79 2.25 -18.28 -14.17
CA VAL A 79 1.28 -17.54 -14.98
C VAL A 79 0.63 -16.47 -14.12
N LEU A 80 0.74 -15.21 -14.53
CA LEU A 80 0.05 -14.11 -13.88
C LEU A 80 -1.43 -14.12 -14.28
N GLN A 81 -2.33 -14.24 -13.31
CA GLN A 81 -3.79 -14.40 -13.50
C GLN A 81 -4.54 -13.07 -13.79
N GLY A 82 -3.83 -12.02 -14.22
CA GLY A 82 -4.43 -10.71 -14.48
C GLY A 82 -4.82 -9.95 -13.22
N LEU A 83 -5.82 -9.07 -13.33
CA LEU A 83 -6.37 -8.33 -12.19
C LEU A 83 -7.38 -9.20 -11.45
N LEU A 84 -7.16 -9.36 -10.15
CA LEU A 84 -7.98 -10.18 -9.28
C LEU A 84 -8.61 -9.34 -8.17
N GLN A 85 -9.75 -9.81 -7.68
CA GLN A 85 -10.40 -9.33 -6.47
C GLN A 85 -10.43 -10.45 -5.42
N PRO A 86 -10.47 -10.10 -4.12
CA PRO A 86 -10.72 -11.08 -3.06
C PRO A 86 -11.97 -11.90 -3.37
N GLY A 87 -11.93 -13.19 -3.08
CA GLY A 87 -13.09 -14.05 -3.24
C GLY A 87 -14.28 -13.58 -2.40
N ALA A 88 -15.46 -13.50 -3.01
CA ALA A 88 -16.69 -13.16 -2.31
C ALA A 88 -17.11 -14.29 -1.35
N ARG A 89 -17.92 -13.99 -0.35
CA ARG A 89 -18.51 -15.06 0.48
C ARG A 89 -19.49 -15.87 -0.38
N ILE A 90 -19.23 -17.16 -0.57
CA ILE A 90 -20.08 -18.08 -1.33
C ILE A 90 -20.49 -19.22 -0.40
N ASN A 91 -21.78 -19.56 -0.37
CA ASN A 91 -22.32 -20.69 0.40
C ASN A 91 -21.91 -20.73 1.89
N GLY A 92 -21.70 -19.57 2.50
CA GLY A 92 -21.31 -19.47 3.90
C GLY A 92 -19.81 -19.52 4.17
N GLU A 93 -18.98 -19.83 3.18
CA GLU A 93 -17.51 -19.79 3.31
C GLU A 93 -16.99 -18.37 3.10
N ASP A 94 -16.33 -17.86 4.14
CA ASP A 94 -15.53 -16.65 4.06
C ASP A 94 -14.17 -17.04 3.43
N PHE A 95 -13.67 -16.25 2.48
CA PHE A 95 -12.38 -16.44 1.77
C PHE A 95 -12.33 -17.52 0.67
N CYS A 96 -13.26 -17.51 -0.29
CA CYS A 96 -13.08 -18.32 -1.49
C CYS A 96 -11.89 -17.86 -2.34
N GLU A 97 -11.49 -18.69 -3.32
CA GLU A 97 -10.40 -18.39 -4.25
C GLU A 97 -10.58 -16.99 -4.90
N PRO A 98 -9.48 -16.22 -5.08
CA PRO A 98 -9.52 -14.94 -5.77
C PRO A 98 -10.21 -15.06 -7.14
N GLN A 99 -11.06 -14.09 -7.45
CA GLN A 99 -11.84 -14.08 -8.68
C GLN A 99 -11.31 -13.01 -9.63
N PRO A 100 -11.48 -13.17 -10.97
CA PRO A 100 -11.21 -12.10 -11.90
C PRO A 100 -11.95 -10.82 -11.53
N TYR A 101 -11.27 -9.68 -11.62
CA TYR A 101 -11.89 -8.39 -11.39
C TYR A 101 -12.58 -7.89 -12.67
N CYS A 102 -13.91 -7.88 -12.66
CA CYS A 102 -14.75 -7.51 -13.80
C CYS A 102 -15.47 -6.15 -13.63
N GLY A 103 -14.97 -5.27 -12.76
CA GLY A 103 -15.56 -3.94 -12.57
C GLY A 103 -15.40 -3.03 -13.80
N ASP A 104 -16.35 -2.11 -13.99
CA ASP A 104 -16.33 -1.14 -15.11
C ASP A 104 -15.10 -0.21 -15.11
N ASP A 105 -14.42 -0.11 -13.97
CA ASP A 105 -13.22 0.65 -13.73
C ASP A 105 -11.93 -0.19 -13.78
N ALA A 106 -11.99 -1.45 -14.22
CA ALA A 106 -10.80 -2.31 -14.38
C ALA A 106 -9.71 -1.66 -15.26
N ASN A 107 -10.11 -0.91 -16.29
CA ASN A 107 -9.20 -0.15 -17.16
C ASN A 107 -8.71 1.18 -16.56
N LYS A 108 -9.19 1.55 -15.36
CA LYS A 108 -8.80 2.77 -14.64
C LYS A 108 -7.80 2.49 -13.52
N ILE A 109 -7.61 1.24 -13.10
CA ILE A 109 -6.65 0.85 -12.07
C ILE A 109 -5.22 1.16 -12.54
N THR A 110 -4.54 2.07 -11.83
CA THR A 110 -3.17 2.50 -12.16
C THR A 110 -2.16 1.96 -11.16
N VAL A 111 -0.88 1.93 -11.57
CA VAL A 111 0.25 1.57 -10.69
C VAL A 111 0.28 2.47 -9.45
N GLY A 112 0.18 3.79 -9.62
CA GLY A 112 0.17 4.73 -8.50
C GLY A 112 -1.02 4.53 -7.56
N GLY A 113 -2.20 4.20 -8.11
CA GLY A 113 -3.39 3.87 -7.33
C GLY A 113 -3.18 2.65 -6.44
N GLU A 114 -2.65 1.56 -7.00
CA GLU A 114 -2.42 0.32 -6.25
C GLU A 114 -1.24 0.42 -5.27
N LEU A 115 -0.20 1.20 -5.59
CA LEU A 115 0.87 1.54 -4.65
C LEU A 115 0.32 2.32 -3.44
N ASN A 116 -0.56 3.31 -3.67
CA ASN A 116 -1.20 4.02 -2.56
C ASN A 116 -2.15 3.10 -1.78
N LYS A 117 -2.84 2.17 -2.47
CA LYS A 117 -3.73 1.18 -1.84
C LYS A 117 -2.95 0.25 -0.91
N ILE A 118 -1.81 -0.32 -1.33
CA ILE A 118 -1.05 -1.23 -0.48
C ILE A 118 -0.49 -0.51 0.76
N ALA A 119 -0.04 0.75 0.62
CA ALA A 119 0.37 1.55 1.76
C ALA A 119 -0.79 1.82 2.74
N SER A 120 -1.98 2.12 2.20
CA SER A 120 -3.19 2.27 2.99
C SER A 120 -3.60 0.97 3.68
N ASN A 121 -3.51 -0.18 3.01
CA ASN A 121 -3.84 -1.49 3.59
C ASN A 121 -2.93 -1.83 4.78
N VAL A 122 -1.62 -1.64 4.63
CA VAL A 122 -0.66 -1.87 5.71
C VAL A 122 -0.93 -0.95 6.90
N ALA A 123 -1.19 0.33 6.66
CA ALA A 123 -1.47 1.29 7.72
C ALA A 123 -2.82 0.99 8.42
N MET A 124 -3.91 0.90 7.65
CA MET A 124 -5.26 0.70 8.18
C MET A 124 -5.49 -0.68 8.78
N GLY A 125 -4.74 -1.70 8.33
CA GLY A 125 -4.73 -3.02 8.97
C GLY A 125 -4.38 -2.95 10.46
N ARG A 126 -3.61 -1.94 10.88
CA ARG A 126 -3.34 -1.69 12.31
C ARG A 126 -4.54 -1.11 13.07
N THR A 127 -5.36 -0.30 12.41
CA THR A 127 -6.64 0.16 12.97
C THR A 127 -7.62 -1.00 13.08
N MET A 128 -7.68 -1.88 12.07
CA MET A 128 -8.48 -3.11 12.14
C MET A 128 -8.03 -4.03 13.28
N GLY A 129 -6.72 -4.08 13.56
CA GLY A 129 -6.17 -4.79 14.71
C GLY A 129 -6.44 -4.16 16.08
N GLY A 130 -7.03 -2.96 16.12
CA GLY A 130 -7.33 -2.22 17.36
C GLY A 130 -6.16 -1.44 17.96
N VAL A 131 -5.01 -1.33 17.27
CA VAL A 131 -3.76 -0.80 17.86
C VAL A 131 -3.35 0.59 17.39
N HIS A 132 -4.03 1.17 16.40
CA HIS A 132 -3.76 2.53 15.91
C HIS A 132 -5.03 3.26 15.49
N TRP A 133 -5.06 4.57 15.67
CA TRP A 133 -6.12 5.43 15.12
C TRP A 133 -5.81 5.85 13.67
N ARG A 134 -6.85 6.33 12.98
CA ARG A 134 -6.72 6.89 11.63
C ARG A 134 -5.70 8.04 11.58
N SER A 135 -5.63 8.87 12.62
CA SER A 135 -4.67 9.96 12.75
C SER A 135 -3.23 9.46 12.68
N ASP A 136 -2.92 8.41 13.44
CA ASP A 136 -1.58 7.82 13.53
C ASP A 136 -1.13 7.38 12.14
N ASN A 137 -2.00 6.68 11.43
CA ASN A 137 -1.75 6.15 10.09
C ASN A 137 -1.61 7.24 9.03
N THR A 138 -2.61 8.13 8.93
CA THR A 138 -2.65 9.15 7.87
C THR A 138 -1.55 10.19 8.01
N ARG A 139 -1.14 10.54 9.25
CA ARG A 139 -0.02 11.44 9.48
C ARG A 139 1.32 10.74 9.24
N SER A 140 1.47 9.48 9.65
CA SER A 140 2.69 8.71 9.43
C SER A 140 2.97 8.39 7.97
N LEU A 141 1.96 8.11 7.14
CA LEU A 141 2.14 7.96 5.69
C LEU A 141 2.82 9.18 5.06
N ARG A 142 2.39 10.39 5.45
CA ARG A 142 2.98 11.66 4.99
C ARG A 142 4.37 11.89 5.57
N LEU A 143 4.62 11.48 6.81
CA LEU A 143 5.95 11.53 7.39
C LEU A 143 6.93 10.65 6.58
N GLY A 144 6.54 9.42 6.27
CA GLY A 144 7.30 8.50 5.43
C GLY A 144 7.59 9.08 4.04
N GLU A 145 6.58 9.66 3.40
CA GLU A 145 6.72 10.34 2.11
C GLU A 145 7.75 11.47 2.16
N LYS A 146 7.69 12.34 3.17
CA LYS A 146 8.68 13.43 3.34
C LYS A 146 10.10 12.90 3.53
N ILE A 147 10.28 11.82 4.31
CA ILE A 147 11.59 11.19 4.50
C ILE A 147 12.12 10.66 3.16
N ALA A 148 11.30 9.94 2.40
CA ALA A 148 11.68 9.41 1.10
C ALA A 148 12.03 10.51 0.10
N ILE A 149 11.23 11.57 0.01
CA ILE A 149 11.51 12.73 -0.85
C ILE A 149 12.85 13.36 -0.48
N GLU A 150 13.16 13.53 0.80
CA GLU A 150 14.44 14.11 1.24
C GLU A 150 15.62 13.22 0.85
N ILE A 151 15.49 11.90 0.96
CA ILE A 151 16.50 10.94 0.49
C ILE A 151 16.69 11.08 -1.03
N LEU A 152 15.60 11.05 -1.81
CA LEU A 152 15.65 11.19 -3.26
C LEU A 152 16.28 12.52 -3.69
N ARG A 153 15.93 13.61 -3.01
CA ARG A 153 16.49 14.94 -3.23
C ARG A 153 18.01 14.92 -3.11
N LYS A 154 18.56 14.34 -2.03
CA LYS A 154 20.01 14.21 -1.87
C LYS A 154 20.64 13.32 -2.94
N ARG A 155 20.02 12.18 -3.24
CA ARG A 155 20.52 11.24 -4.26
C ARG A 155 20.63 11.85 -5.65
N THR A 156 19.73 12.76 -6.02
CA THR A 156 19.79 13.43 -7.33
C THR A 156 21.07 14.24 -7.57
N MET A 157 21.83 14.56 -6.51
CA MET A 157 23.14 15.23 -6.63
C MET A 157 24.33 14.26 -6.63
N GLU A 158 24.10 12.98 -6.34
CA GLU A 158 25.15 11.97 -6.18
C GLU A 158 25.22 11.00 -7.35
N TYR A 159 24.16 10.88 -8.15
CA TYR A 159 24.15 9.99 -9.32
C TYR A 159 25.14 10.45 -10.39
N ALA A 160 25.84 9.49 -11.01
CA ALA A 160 26.80 9.77 -12.07
C ALA A 160 26.09 10.22 -13.36
N GLU A 161 24.86 9.75 -13.60
CA GLU A 161 24.03 10.02 -14.77
C GLU A 161 23.26 11.35 -14.66
N MET A 162 23.77 12.32 -13.90
CA MET A 162 23.11 13.61 -13.68
C MET A 162 22.96 14.41 -14.99
N PRO A 163 21.83 15.12 -15.23
CA PRO A 163 20.69 15.33 -14.33
C PRO A 163 19.71 14.15 -14.29
N VAL A 164 19.52 13.61 -13.09
CA VAL A 164 18.43 12.68 -12.80
C VAL A 164 17.24 13.46 -12.24
N SER A 165 16.04 13.12 -12.70
CA SER A 165 14.80 13.75 -12.27
C SER A 165 13.74 12.69 -12.01
N PHE A 166 13.08 12.81 -10.86
CA PHE A 166 11.92 11.99 -10.50
C PHE A 166 10.68 12.84 -10.47
N THR A 167 9.60 12.33 -11.04
CA THR A 167 8.28 12.98 -10.97
C THR A 167 7.35 12.01 -10.27
N LEU A 168 6.64 12.49 -9.26
CA LEU A 168 5.65 11.69 -8.54
C LEU A 168 4.49 12.54 -8.03
N ARG A 169 3.37 11.89 -7.75
CA ARG A 169 2.20 12.46 -7.09
C ARG A 169 2.24 12.18 -5.60
N THR A 170 2.19 13.21 -4.77
CA THR A 170 2.18 13.04 -3.31
C THR A 170 0.87 12.41 -2.81
N PHE A 171 0.83 11.96 -1.56
CA PHE A 171 -0.41 11.50 -0.93
C PHE A 171 -1.50 12.59 -0.87
N ASP A 172 -1.09 13.87 -0.91
CA ASP A 172 -1.99 15.02 -0.97
C ASP A 172 -2.36 15.41 -2.41
N ARG A 173 -2.03 14.55 -3.39
CA ARG A 173 -2.32 14.68 -4.83
C ARG A 173 -1.60 15.82 -5.52
N GLU A 174 -0.55 16.35 -4.92
CA GLU A 174 0.29 17.37 -5.53
C GLU A 174 1.35 16.70 -6.43
N MET A 175 1.52 17.19 -7.65
CA MET A 175 2.61 16.74 -8.51
C MET A 175 3.90 17.43 -8.09
N ILE A 176 4.95 16.64 -7.89
CA ILE A 176 6.27 17.16 -7.56
C ILE A 176 7.33 16.61 -8.51
N ARG A 177 8.38 17.39 -8.72
CA ARG A 177 9.62 16.97 -9.39
C ARG A 177 10.79 17.14 -8.45
N VAL A 178 11.56 16.09 -8.28
CA VAL A 178 12.77 16.04 -7.46
C VAL A 178 13.97 15.92 -8.39
N THR A 179 14.82 16.94 -8.43
CA THR A 179 16.02 16.95 -9.28
C THR A 179 17.04 17.95 -8.76
N GLN A 180 18.34 17.67 -8.96
CA GLN A 180 19.45 18.56 -8.61
C GLN A 180 19.37 19.13 -7.19
N GLY A 181 19.00 18.29 -6.22
CA GLY A 181 18.91 18.71 -4.82
C GLY A 181 17.69 19.59 -4.49
N GLN A 182 16.74 19.74 -5.41
CA GLN A 182 15.54 20.57 -5.25
C GLN A 182 14.26 19.75 -5.38
N VAL A 183 13.18 20.28 -4.80
CA VAL A 183 11.81 19.76 -4.91
C VAL A 183 10.93 20.89 -5.44
N MET A 184 10.36 20.70 -6.63
CA MET A 184 9.47 21.66 -7.30
C MET A 184 8.04 21.11 -7.34
N LYS A 185 7.06 22.00 -7.25
CA LYS A 185 5.61 21.70 -7.29
C LYS A 185 5.01 22.32 -8.56
N PHE A 186 4.01 21.68 -9.17
CA PHE A 186 3.30 22.17 -10.36
C PHE A 186 1.81 21.85 -10.30
#